data_AF-A0A2T7A0Z0-F1
#
_entry.id   AF-A0A2T7A0Z0-F1
#
_cell.length_a   1.000
_cell.length_b   1.000
_cell.length_c   1.000
_cell.angle_alpha   90.00
_cell.angle_beta   90.00
_cell.angle_gamma   90.00
#
_symmetry.space_group_name_H-M   'P 1'
#
loop_
_entity.id
_entity.type
_entity.pdbx_description
1 polymer ?
#
loop_
_entity_poly.entity_id
_entity_poly.type
_entity_poly.pdbx_seq_one_letter_code
_entity_poly.pdbx_strand_id
1 'polypeptide(L)'
;MPPRRTPRPSREVTELIDRRDQLESSFFDRMEENRERYALAEEIEQDNEITERIRDRRLASINAKIEATEDEMNDYKDEIDRINATLAAMGHRVEPFENVIDRQC
;
A
#
# COMPACT_ATOMS: atom_id res chain seq x y z
N MET A 1 -22.05 -29.79 -28.93
CA MET A 1 -21.22 -29.60 -27.72
C MET A 1 -21.96 -28.68 -26.76
N PRO A 2 -22.16 -29.05 -25.49
CA PRO A 2 -22.71 -28.12 -24.51
C PRO A 2 -21.68 -27.03 -24.19
N PRO A 3 -22.10 -25.78 -23.89
CA PRO A 3 -21.18 -24.75 -23.46
C PRO A 3 -20.57 -25.16 -22.13
N ARG A 4 -19.23 -25.16 -22.05
CA ARG A 4 -18.51 -25.29 -20.78
C ARG A 4 -18.94 -24.13 -19.89
N ARG A 5 -19.77 -24.39 -18.88
CA ARG A 5 -20.03 -23.42 -17.82
C ARG A 5 -18.69 -23.19 -17.12
N THR A 6 -18.13 -22.00 -17.26
CA THR A 6 -17.01 -21.57 -16.41
C THR A 6 -17.47 -21.69 -14.96
N PRO A 7 -16.73 -22.39 -14.09
CA PRO A 7 -17.07 -22.45 -12.68
C PRO A 7 -17.17 -21.01 -12.15
N ARG A 8 -18.28 -20.69 -11.48
CA ARG A 8 -18.37 -19.43 -10.75
C ARG A 8 -17.31 -19.48 -9.64
N PRO A 9 -16.49 -18.43 -9.43
CA PRO A 9 -15.54 -18.42 -8.34
C PRO A 9 -16.25 -18.73 -7.02
N SER A 10 -15.58 -19.49 -6.15
CA SER A 10 -16.12 -19.77 -4.83
C SER A 10 -16.25 -18.45 -4.05
N ARG A 11 -17.15 -18.44 -3.06
CA ARG A 11 -17.31 -17.27 -2.17
C ARG A 11 -15.98 -16.85 -1.53
N GLU A 12 -15.17 -17.83 -1.14
CA GLU A 12 -13.83 -17.62 -0.58
C GLU A 12 -12.89 -16.88 -1.55
N VAL A 13 -12.89 -17.25 -2.84
CA VAL A 13 -12.09 -16.56 -3.86
C VAL A 13 -12.56 -15.11 -4.03
N THR A 14 -13.87 -14.86 -4.01
CA THR A 14 -14.41 -13.49 -4.07
C THR A 14 -13.97 -12.67 -2.86
N GLU A 15 -14.09 -13.21 -1.64
CA GLU A 15 -13.67 -12.52 -0.42
C GLU A 15 -12.16 -12.22 -0.41
N LEU A 16 -11.33 -13.12 -0.92
CA LEU A 16 -9.88 -12.90 -1.08
C LEU A 16 -9.57 -11.80 -2.10
N ILE A 17 -10.27 -11.77 -3.24
CA ILE A 17 -10.09 -10.72 -4.25
C ILE A 17 -10.51 -9.36 -3.67
N ASP A 18 -11.68 -9.28 -3.05
CA ASP A 18 -12.20 -8.05 -2.46
C ASP A 18 -11.25 -7.52 -1.36
N ARG A 19 -10.68 -8.43 -0.54
CA ARG A 19 -9.68 -8.08 0.46
C ARG A 19 -8.38 -7.57 -0.18
N ARG A 20 -7.90 -8.22 -1.24
CA ARG A 20 -6.72 -7.79 -1.99
C ARG A 20 -6.92 -6.36 -2.51
N ASP A 21 -8.03 -6.11 -3.18
CA ASP A 21 -8.35 -4.80 -3.76
C ASP A 21 -8.48 -3.71 -2.68
N GLN A 22 -9.03 -4.05 -1.50
CA GLN A 22 -9.08 -3.15 -0.35
C GLN A 22 -7.68 -2.80 0.18
N LEU A 23 -6.79 -3.79 0.28
CA LEU A 23 -5.41 -3.59 0.72
C LEU A 23 -4.62 -2.76 -0.28
N GLU A 24 -4.80 -2.99 -1.59
CA GLU A 24 -4.20 -2.18 -2.65
C GLU A 24 -4.63 -0.71 -2.51
N SER A 25 -5.94 -0.45 -2.35
CA SER A 25 -6.43 0.93 -2.12
C SER A 25 -5.81 1.56 -0.88
N SER A 26 -5.79 0.82 0.25
CA SER A 26 -5.25 1.32 1.52
C SER A 26 -3.75 1.62 1.41
N PHE A 27 -3.00 0.79 0.67
CA PHE A 27 -1.59 1.02 0.41
C PHE A 27 -1.35 2.32 -0.38
N PHE A 28 -2.15 2.59 -1.42
CA PHE A 28 -2.02 3.83 -2.19
C PHE A 28 -2.40 5.07 -1.36
N ASP A 29 -3.44 4.98 -0.54
CA ASP A 29 -3.82 6.06 0.37
C ASP A 29 -2.67 6.39 1.34
N ARG A 30 -2.01 5.36 1.91
CA ARG A 30 -0.84 5.53 2.79
C ARG A 30 0.38 6.08 2.08
N MET A 31 0.61 5.64 0.84
CA MET A 31 1.69 6.16 0.00
C MET A 31 1.50 7.65 -0.29
N GLU A 32 0.29 8.08 -0.63
CA GLU A 32 -0.04 9.49 -0.83
C GLU A 32 0.17 10.30 0.46
N GLU A 33 -0.30 9.80 1.60
CA GLU A 33 -0.10 10.43 2.90
C GLU A 33 1.40 10.61 3.23
N ASN A 34 2.23 9.61 2.93
CA ASN A 34 3.68 9.72 3.11
C ASN A 34 4.33 10.70 2.13
N ARG A 35 3.87 10.76 0.88
CA ARG A 35 4.35 11.74 -0.10
C ARG A 35 4.11 13.17 0.40
N GLU A 36 2.94 13.45 0.95
CA GLU A 36 2.64 14.76 1.54
C GLU A 36 3.53 15.05 2.75
N ARG A 37 3.82 14.05 3.59
CA ARG A 37 4.72 14.21 4.74
C ARG A 37 6.16 14.47 4.32
N TYR A 38 6.66 13.85 3.26
CA TYR A 38 7.98 14.17 2.71
C TYR A 38 8.04 15.60 2.19
N ALA A 39 7.03 16.05 1.47
CA ALA A 39 6.95 17.45 1.02
C ALA A 39 6.94 18.42 2.20
N LEU A 40 6.16 18.12 3.25
CA LEU A 40 6.14 18.92 4.47
C LEU A 40 7.49 18.91 5.21
N ALA A 41 8.18 17.77 5.25
CA ALA A 41 9.51 17.68 5.84
C ALA A 41 10.52 18.57 5.09
N GLU A 42 10.47 18.56 3.76
CA GLU A 42 11.29 19.43 2.91
C GLU A 42 10.98 20.92 3.15
N GLU A 43 9.70 21.29 3.24
CA GLU A 43 9.30 22.67 3.56
C GLU A 43 9.85 23.12 4.92
N ILE A 44 9.78 22.27 5.94
CA ILE A 44 10.31 22.56 7.28
C ILE A 44 11.84 22.68 7.27
N GLU A 45 12.51 21.88 6.47
CA GLU A 45 13.97 21.93 6.33
C GLU A 45 14.42 23.25 5.70
N GLN A 46 13.67 23.76 4.74
CA GLN A 46 13.93 25.02 4.04
C GLN A 46 13.43 26.27 4.80
N ASP A 47 12.58 26.10 5.82
CA ASP A 47 12.03 27.18 6.62
C ASP A 47 13.12 27.86 7.48
N ASN A 48 13.49 29.08 7.10
CA ASN A 48 14.47 29.92 7.78
C ASN A 48 13.88 30.78 8.91
N GLU A 49 12.55 30.78 9.08
CA GLU A 49 11.85 31.58 10.09
C GLU A 49 11.77 30.86 11.45
N ILE A 50 11.95 29.54 11.46
CA ILE A 50 11.97 28.73 12.69
C ILE A 50 13.40 28.51 13.20
N THR A 51 13.55 28.45 14.53
CA THR A 51 14.82 28.09 15.16
C THR A 51 15.18 26.63 14.84
N GLU A 52 16.47 26.34 14.71
CA GLU A 52 17.01 24.98 14.49
C GLU A 52 16.40 23.93 15.44
N ARG A 53 16.32 24.24 16.75
CA ARG A 53 15.70 23.34 17.73
C ARG A 53 14.22 23.01 17.45
N ILE A 54 13.46 23.96 16.92
CA ILE A 54 12.05 23.74 16.54
C ILE A 54 11.97 22.91 15.26
N ARG A 55 12.86 23.20 14.29
CA ARG A 55 12.99 22.43 13.05
C ARG A 55 13.26 20.96 13.36
N ASP A 56 14.30 20.67 14.13
CA ASP A 56 14.70 19.30 14.49
C ASP A 56 13.55 18.53 15.16
N ARG A 57 12.83 19.18 16.08
CA ARG A 57 11.69 18.56 16.76
C ARG A 57 10.54 18.24 15.80
N ARG A 58 10.26 19.13 14.86
CA ARG A 58 9.19 18.94 13.86
C ARG A 58 9.58 17.83 12.88
N LEU A 59 10.80 17.85 12.36
CA LEU A 59 11.34 16.81 11.48
C LEU A 59 11.31 15.44 12.16
N ALA A 60 11.79 15.34 13.41
CA ALA A 60 11.76 14.08 14.16
C ALA A 60 10.32 13.53 14.30
N SER A 61 9.33 14.40 14.53
CA SER A 61 7.93 13.96 14.62
C SER A 61 7.34 13.54 13.28
N ILE A 62 7.77 14.13 12.17
CA ILE A 62 7.29 13.76 10.82
C ILE A 62 7.96 12.46 10.38
N ASN A 63 9.28 12.34 10.57
CA ASN A 63 10.03 11.13 10.24
C ASN A 63 9.46 9.91 10.97
N ALA A 64 9.12 10.04 12.26
CA ALA A 64 8.47 8.95 13.01
C ALA A 64 7.10 8.53 12.42
N LYS A 65 6.34 9.47 11.83
CA LYS A 65 5.06 9.15 11.18
C LYS A 65 5.26 8.51 9.81
N ILE A 66 6.29 8.96 9.08
CA ILE A 66 6.71 8.37 7.81
C ILE A 66 7.07 6.90 8.05
N GLU A 67 8.00 6.63 8.98
CA GLU A 67 8.44 5.28 9.34
C GLU A 67 7.25 4.38 9.72
N ALA A 68 6.36 4.85 10.60
CA ALA A 68 5.19 4.07 11.00
C ALA A 68 4.26 3.74 9.82
N THR A 69 4.13 4.65 8.85
CA THR A 69 3.29 4.42 7.67
C THR A 69 3.97 3.52 6.65
N GLU A 70 5.30 3.59 6.52
CA GLU A 70 6.08 2.64 5.73
C GLU A 70 5.96 1.22 6.28
N ASP A 71 5.98 1.06 7.61
CA ASP A 71 5.73 -0.23 8.27
C ASP A 71 4.32 -0.77 7.94
N GLU A 72 3.27 0.07 8.04
CA GLU A 72 1.90 -0.32 7.64
C GLU A 72 1.82 -0.73 6.16
N MET A 73 2.50 0.00 5.28
CA MET A 73 2.56 -0.33 3.85
C MET A 73 3.25 -1.67 3.59
N ASN A 74 4.32 -1.97 4.32
CA ASN A 74 5.00 -3.26 4.26
C ASN A 74 4.08 -4.40 4.72
N ASP A 75 3.31 -4.20 5.79
CA ASP A 75 2.32 -5.16 6.27
C ASP A 75 1.23 -5.44 5.22
N TYR A 76 0.72 -4.40 4.55
CA TYR A 76 -0.26 -4.56 3.46
C TYR A 76 0.32 -5.33 2.28
N LYS A 77 1.56 -5.04 1.89
CA LYS A 77 2.26 -5.76 0.84
C LYS A 77 2.40 -7.25 1.17
N ASP A 78 2.85 -7.56 2.38
CA ASP A 78 2.98 -8.95 2.86
C ASP A 78 1.62 -9.69 2.86
N GLU A 79 0.53 -9.01 3.24
CA GLU A 79 -0.81 -9.59 3.21
C GLU A 79 -1.29 -9.84 1.76
N ILE A 80 -1.06 -8.89 0.85
CA ILE A 80 -1.37 -9.06 -0.58
C ILE A 80 -0.61 -10.24 -1.18
N ASP A 81 0.67 -10.40 -0.87
CA ASP A 81 1.48 -11.52 -1.36
C ASP A 81 0.96 -12.87 -0.87
N ARG A 82 0.51 -12.94 0.40
CA ARG A 82 -0.14 -14.14 0.96
C ARG A 82 -1.46 -14.45 0.27
N ILE A 83 -2.28 -13.44 0.01
CA ILE A 83 -3.54 -13.59 -0.73
C ILE A 83 -3.25 -14.07 -2.16
N ASN A 84 -2.26 -13.49 -2.83
CA ASN A 84 -1.87 -13.87 -4.17
C ASN A 84 -1.40 -15.33 -4.26
N ALA A 85 -0.58 -15.77 -3.31
CA ALA A 85 -0.16 -17.17 -3.21
C ALA A 85 -1.35 -18.12 -3.00
N THR A 86 -2.31 -17.72 -2.16
CA THR A 86 -3.52 -18.49 -1.89
C THR A 86 -4.40 -18.62 -3.13
N LEU A 87 -4.63 -17.51 -3.84
CA LEU A 87 -5.40 -17.48 -5.10
C LEU A 87 -4.72 -18.33 -6.18
N ALA A 88 -3.39 -18.25 -6.31
CA ALA A 88 -2.63 -19.07 -7.24
C ALA A 88 -2.74 -20.57 -6.92
N ALA A 89 -2.69 -20.96 -5.65
CA ALA A 89 -2.90 -22.34 -5.21
C ALA A 89 -4.32 -22.85 -5.51
N MET A 90 -5.32 -21.95 -5.51
CA MET A 90 -6.69 -22.24 -5.93
C MET A 90 -6.88 -22.24 -7.46
N GLY A 91 -5.82 -21.98 -8.24
CA GLY A 91 -5.86 -21.95 -9.71
C GLY A 91 -6.31 -20.62 -10.31
N HIS A 92 -6.35 -19.55 -9.52
CA HIS A 92 -6.67 -18.21 -9.97
C HIS A 92 -5.40 -17.42 -10.31
N ARG A 93 -5.35 -16.83 -11.50
CA ARG A 93 -4.26 -15.95 -11.90
C ARG A 93 -4.57 -14.54 -11.39
N VAL A 94 -3.68 -14.03 -10.55
CA VAL A 94 -3.69 -12.66 -10.04
C VAL A 94 -2.41 -11.95 -10.46
N GLU A 95 -2.51 -10.63 -10.62
CA GLU A 95 -1.37 -9.79 -10.98
C GLU A 95 -0.47 -9.60 -9.73
N PRO A 96 0.86 -9.79 -9.84
CA PRO A 96 1.79 -9.46 -8.77
C PRO A 96 1.64 -8.00 -8.34
N PHE A 97 1.71 -7.75 -7.03
CA PHE A 97 1.50 -6.41 -6.49
C PHE A 97 2.55 -5.40 -7.00
N GLU A 98 3.79 -5.85 -7.24
CA GLU A 98 4.84 -5.04 -7.86
C GLU A 98 4.38 -4.38 -9.17
N ASN A 99 3.64 -5.11 -10.01
CA ASN A 99 3.16 -4.57 -11.28
C ASN A 99 2.04 -3.53 -11.09
N VAL A 100 1.30 -3.62 -9.99
CA VAL A 100 0.25 -2.65 -9.64
C VAL A 100 0.90 -1.34 -9.17
N ILE A 101 1.96 -1.43 -8.37
CA ILE A 101 2.77 -0.28 -7.94
C ILE A 101 3.37 0.43 -9.16
N ASP A 102 4.04 -0.31 -10.05
CA ASP A 102 4.71 0.24 -11.24
C ASP A 102 3.77 0.97 -12.22
N ARG A 103 2.45 0.70 -12.18
CA ARG A 103 1.47 1.41 -13.00
C ARG A 103 0.96 2.71 -12.39
N GLN A 104 1.09 2.86 -11.07
CA GLN A 104 0.56 4.00 -10.33
C GLN A 104 1.65 5.00 -9.89
N CYS A 105 2.93 4.63 -10.04
CA CYS A 105 4.09 5.53 -9.94
C CYS A 105 4.47 6.12 -11.31
#